data_AF-Q2B0H3-F1
#
_entry.id   AF-Q2B0H3-F1
#
_cell.length_a   1.000
_cell.length_b   1.000
_cell.length_c   1.000
_cell.angle_alpha   90.00
_cell.angle_beta   90.00
_cell.angle_gamma   90.00
#
_symmetry.space_group_name_H-M   'P 1'
#
loop_
_entity.id
_entity.type
_entity.pdbx_description
1 polymer ?
#
loop_
_entity_poly.entity_id
_entity_poly.type
_entity_poly.pdbx_seq_one_letter_code
_entity_poly.pdbx_strand_id
1 'polypeptide(L)'
;MKKMRNDSKDIGFFFHLQGKSFIIEARQNYAGKCRIWHDLGGLPMEKTEWYLEYEIQKNRPGLLGDISSLLGMLSINIVTINGVDEGRRGLLILAKDHEQIQRLESILHTMDTIKVIKLREPKLRDRLAVRHGRYIQRDADDKKTFRFVRDELGLLVDFLAELFKQEGHKLIGIRGMPRVGKTESIVASSVCANKRWLFMSSTLLKQTIRNQLIQDEYNENNLFIIDGIVSTRRANER
;
A
#
# COMPACT_ATOMS: atom_id res chain seq x y z
N MET A 1 -7.38 -24.28 -39.02
CA MET A 1 -8.57 -24.06 -38.16
C MET A 1 -8.45 -25.00 -36.98
N LYS A 2 -8.44 -24.65 -35.69
CA LYS A 2 -8.76 -23.44 -34.92
C LYS A 2 -7.52 -23.07 -34.08
N LYS A 3 -7.21 -21.77 -34.10
CA LYS A 3 -6.22 -21.05 -33.30
C LYS A 3 -7.00 -20.42 -32.15
N MET A 4 -6.59 -20.62 -30.89
CA MET A 4 -6.97 -19.80 -29.73
C MET A 4 -6.37 -20.44 -28.46
N ARG A 5 -5.67 -19.74 -27.57
CA ARG A 5 -5.04 -18.42 -27.60
C ARG A 5 -4.04 -18.47 -26.44
N ASN A 6 -2.80 -18.12 -26.77
CA ASN A 6 -1.72 -17.93 -25.82
C ASN A 6 -2.04 -16.66 -25.00
N ASP A 7 -2.25 -16.79 -23.69
CA ASP A 7 -2.36 -15.64 -22.77
C ASP A 7 -1.68 -15.99 -21.43
N SER A 8 -0.47 -16.54 -21.48
CA SER A 8 0.48 -16.42 -20.37
C SER A 8 1.23 -15.10 -20.54
N LYS A 9 0.72 -14.02 -19.93
CA LYS A 9 1.50 -12.80 -19.72
C LYS A 9 2.28 -12.94 -18.42
N ASP A 10 3.25 -13.84 -18.43
CA ASP A 10 4.33 -13.83 -17.46
C ASP A 10 5.20 -12.61 -17.73
N ILE A 11 5.11 -11.63 -16.85
CA ILE A 11 6.04 -10.51 -16.83
C ILE A 11 7.07 -10.84 -15.76
N GLY A 12 8.30 -11.15 -16.16
CA GLY A 12 9.48 -11.17 -15.27
C GLY A 12 10.39 -9.96 -15.53
N PHE A 13 11.03 -9.36 -14.52
CA PHE A 13 12.24 -8.50 -14.65
C PHE A 13 13.02 -8.43 -13.30
N PHE A 14 14.30 -8.84 -13.30
CA PHE A 14 15.57 -8.07 -13.20
C PHE A 14 15.55 -6.58 -12.74
N PHE A 15 16.56 -5.91 -12.13
CA PHE A 15 17.98 -6.09 -11.73
C PHE A 15 18.40 -4.91 -10.79
N HIS A 16 19.67 -4.88 -10.35
CA HIS A 16 20.53 -3.75 -9.90
C HIS A 16 20.59 -3.36 -8.39
N LEU A 17 21.82 -3.05 -7.95
CA LEU A 17 22.29 -3.18 -6.57
C LEU A 17 23.19 -1.99 -6.24
N GLN A 18 22.74 -1.10 -5.35
CA GLN A 18 23.61 -0.16 -4.64
C GLN A 18 23.12 0.09 -3.21
N GLY A 19 23.95 -0.25 -2.22
CA GLY A 19 23.84 0.24 -0.83
C GLY A 19 23.10 -0.64 0.19
N LYS A 20 23.02 -0.13 1.44
CA LYS A 20 22.40 -0.75 2.64
C LYS A 20 20.85 -0.73 2.63
N SER A 21 20.23 -0.81 1.46
CA SER A 21 18.79 -0.61 1.28
C SER A 21 18.05 -1.92 1.00
N PHE A 22 16.75 -1.91 1.28
CA PHE A 22 15.79 -2.91 0.83
C PHE A 22 15.03 -2.38 -0.38
N ILE A 23 14.75 -3.29 -1.30
CA ILE A 23 13.98 -3.00 -2.51
C ILE A 23 12.81 -3.98 -2.56
N ILE A 24 11.59 -3.44 -2.55
CA ILE A 24 10.37 -4.22 -2.80
C ILE A 24 9.89 -3.92 -4.21
N GLU A 25 9.77 -4.96 -5.02
CA GLU A 25 9.13 -4.93 -6.33
C GLU A 25 7.79 -5.66 -6.24
N ALA A 26 6.68 -4.96 -6.47
CA ALA A 26 5.34 -5.55 -6.47
C ALA A 26 4.76 -5.56 -7.89
N ARG A 27 4.41 -6.75 -8.41
CA ARG A 27 3.69 -6.88 -9.69
C ARG A 27 2.24 -7.27 -9.44
N GLN A 28 1.35 -6.44 -9.94
CA GLN A 28 -0.10 -6.65 -9.88
C GLN A 28 -0.61 -6.93 -11.30
N ASN A 29 -1.34 -8.04 -11.47
CA ASN A 29 -2.17 -8.25 -12.64
C ASN A 29 -3.49 -7.52 -12.39
N TYR A 30 -3.77 -6.48 -13.17
CA TYR A 30 -5.08 -5.85 -13.20
C TYR A 30 -6.01 -6.70 -14.07
N ALA A 31 -6.80 -7.55 -13.45
CA ALA A 31 -8.03 -8.08 -14.02
C ALA A 31 -9.13 -7.88 -12.98
N GLY A 32 -10.06 -6.96 -13.25
CA GLY A 32 -11.26 -6.77 -12.44
C GLY A 32 -11.56 -5.31 -12.11
N LYS A 33 -12.53 -4.73 -12.83
CA LYS A 33 -13.35 -3.63 -12.32
C LYS A 33 -14.01 -4.12 -11.02
N CYS A 34 -13.77 -3.45 -9.90
CA CYS A 34 -14.60 -3.66 -8.72
C CYS A 34 -15.76 -2.66 -8.77
N ARG A 35 -16.92 -3.17 -9.19
CA ARG A 35 -18.24 -2.59 -8.94
C ARG A 35 -18.82 -3.45 -7.82
N ILE A 36 -19.08 -2.86 -6.65
CA ILE A 36 -19.91 -3.52 -5.64
C ILE A 36 -20.95 -2.50 -5.19
N TRP A 37 -22.17 -2.70 -5.68
CA TRP A 37 -23.39 -2.41 -4.93
C TRP A 37 -23.97 -3.78 -4.59
N HIS A 38 -24.23 -4.04 -3.31
CA HIS A 38 -25.42 -4.80 -2.96
C HIS A 38 -25.93 -4.39 -1.59
N ASP A 39 -27.21 -4.05 -1.62
CA ASP A 39 -28.06 -3.55 -0.56
C ASP A 39 -28.63 -4.73 0.24
N LEU A 40 -28.51 -4.68 1.57
CA LEU A 40 -29.28 -5.50 2.51
C LEU A 40 -29.48 -4.69 3.80
N GLY A 41 -30.68 -4.13 3.96
CA GLY A 41 -31.38 -3.99 5.24
C GLY A 41 -30.71 -3.15 6.32
N GLY A 42 -30.98 -1.84 6.32
CA GLY A 42 -30.95 -0.98 7.51
C GLY A 42 -29.58 -0.84 8.17
N LEU A 43 -28.62 -0.21 7.50
CA LEU A 43 -27.28 0.04 8.02
C LEU A 43 -26.98 1.55 8.14
N PRO A 44 -26.24 1.98 9.18
CA PRO A 44 -25.90 3.39 9.39
C PRO A 44 -25.13 3.90 8.17
N MET A 45 -25.43 5.12 7.69
CA MET A 45 -24.76 5.74 6.54
C MET A 45 -23.26 5.48 6.57
N GLU A 46 -22.77 4.74 5.58
CA GLU A 46 -21.38 4.32 5.49
C GLU A 46 -20.52 5.57 5.29
N LYS A 47 -19.75 5.91 6.32
CA LYS A 47 -18.88 7.08 6.24
C LYS A 47 -17.71 6.78 5.29
N THR A 48 -17.41 7.71 4.39
CA THR A 48 -16.33 7.58 3.41
C THR A 48 -15.04 8.22 3.92
N GLU A 49 -13.92 7.51 3.75
CA GLU A 49 -12.59 8.00 4.12
C GLU A 49 -12.01 8.85 2.98
N TRP A 50 -11.46 10.02 3.31
CA TRP A 50 -10.83 10.96 2.39
C TRP A 50 -9.43 11.32 2.85
N TYR A 51 -8.56 11.62 1.90
CA TYR A 51 -7.24 12.16 2.13
C TYR A 51 -7.20 13.64 1.76
N LEU A 52 -6.87 14.48 2.75
CA LEU A 52 -6.58 15.89 2.57
C LEU A 52 -5.08 16.11 2.77
N GLU A 53 -4.44 16.78 1.83
CA GLU A 53 -3.07 17.26 1.95
C GLU A 53 -3.03 18.74 1.60
N TYR A 54 -2.37 19.52 2.45
CA TYR A 54 -2.12 20.92 2.20
C TYR A 54 -0.68 21.30 2.55
N GLU A 55 -0.20 22.34 1.87
CA GLU A 55 1.09 22.98 2.10
C GLU A 55 0.87 24.30 2.81
N ILE A 56 1.62 24.54 3.89
CA ILE A 56 1.57 25.76 4.67
C ILE A 56 2.30 26.85 3.90
N GLN A 57 1.59 27.87 3.44
CA GLN A 57 2.15 29.02 2.73
C GLN A 57 2.60 30.12 3.71
N LYS A 58 1.81 30.33 4.78
CA LYS A 58 2.10 31.30 5.84
C LYS A 58 2.12 30.57 7.17
N ASN A 59 3.27 30.54 7.83
CA ASN A 59 3.42 29.87 9.12
C ASN A 59 2.79 30.71 10.24
N ARG A 60 1.46 30.61 10.36
CA ARG A 60 0.67 31.27 11.40
C ARG A 60 0.45 30.30 12.57
N PRO A 61 0.82 30.67 13.82
CA PRO A 61 0.45 29.92 15.00
C PRO A 61 -1.07 29.70 15.06
N GLY A 62 -1.51 28.47 15.32
CA GLY A 62 -2.93 28.13 15.41
C GLY A 62 -3.58 27.65 14.10
N LEU A 63 -2.90 27.69 12.96
CA LEU A 63 -3.46 27.27 11.66
C LEU A 63 -4.05 25.84 11.70
N LEU A 64 -3.39 24.91 12.38
CA LEU A 64 -3.94 23.57 12.56
C LEU A 64 -5.27 23.61 13.34
N GLY A 65 -5.35 24.41 14.39
CA GLY A 65 -6.55 24.60 15.18
C GLY A 65 -7.70 25.16 14.35
N ASP A 66 -7.42 26.11 13.47
CA ASP A 66 -8.42 26.69 12.54
C ASP A 66 -8.98 25.60 11.60
N ILE A 67 -8.10 24.80 10.99
CA ILE A 67 -8.50 23.70 10.09
C ILE A 67 -9.26 22.60 10.85
N SER A 68 -8.80 22.22 12.04
CA SER A 68 -9.49 21.24 12.89
C SER A 68 -10.87 21.73 13.32
N SER A 69 -11.01 23.02 13.62
CA SER A 69 -12.29 23.64 13.97
C SER A 69 -13.24 23.65 12.76
N LEU A 70 -12.74 23.96 11.56
CA LEU A 70 -13.51 23.88 10.32
C LEU A 70 -14.04 22.46 10.06
N LEU A 71 -13.19 21.44 10.20
CA LEU A 71 -13.59 20.05 10.06
C LEU A 71 -14.68 19.67 11.08
N GLY A 72 -14.52 20.10 12.33
CA GLY A 72 -15.53 19.93 13.38
C GLY A 72 -16.88 20.57 13.05
N MET A 73 -16.87 21.83 12.58
CA MET A 73 -18.10 22.55 12.16
C MET A 73 -18.81 21.86 11.00
N LEU A 74 -18.06 21.29 10.06
CA LEU A 74 -18.61 20.52 8.95
C LEU A 74 -19.01 19.10 9.35
N SER A 75 -18.88 18.70 10.62
CA SER A 75 -19.12 17.32 11.08
C SER A 75 -18.29 16.27 10.35
N ILE A 76 -17.03 16.62 10.04
CA ILE A 76 -16.03 15.73 9.43
C ILE A 76 -15.06 15.32 10.53
N ASN A 77 -14.89 14.01 10.72
CA ASN A 77 -14.01 13.48 11.75
C ASN A 77 -12.57 13.39 11.23
N ILE A 78 -11.59 13.72 12.07
CA ILE A 78 -10.18 13.44 11.79
C ILE A 78 -9.88 12.03 12.29
N VAL A 79 -9.46 11.15 11.38
CA VAL A 79 -8.98 9.80 11.73
C VAL A 79 -7.54 9.88 12.17
N THR A 80 -6.69 10.55 11.39
CA THR A 80 -5.28 10.76 11.71
C THR A 80 -4.77 12.01 11.01
N ILE A 81 -3.80 12.69 11.63
CA ILE A 81 -3.09 13.83 11.06
C ILE A 81 -1.59 13.72 11.34
N ASN A 82 -0.77 14.10 10.37
CA ASN A 82 0.68 14.21 10.55
C ASN A 82 1.32 15.19 9.54
N GLY A 83 2.56 15.59 9.79
CA GLY A 83 3.41 16.14 8.74
C GLY A 83 3.73 15.02 7.74
N VAL A 84 3.69 15.30 6.43
CA VAL A 84 3.99 14.27 5.40
C VAL A 84 5.19 14.61 4.54
N ASP A 85 5.61 15.88 4.59
CA ASP A 85 6.77 16.46 3.90
C ASP A 85 7.10 17.80 4.58
N GLU A 86 8.22 18.42 4.23
CA GLU A 86 8.57 19.75 4.74
C GLU A 86 7.47 20.77 4.40
N GLY A 87 6.91 21.41 5.43
CA GLY A 87 5.82 22.38 5.28
C GLY A 87 4.47 21.79 4.84
N ARG A 88 4.34 20.46 4.70
CA ARG A 88 3.08 19.79 4.28
C ARG A 88 2.49 18.95 5.38
N ARG A 89 1.15 18.99 5.47
CA ARG A 89 0.37 18.17 6.39
C ARG A 89 -0.61 17.32 5.62
N GLY A 90 -0.71 16.07 6.05
CA GLY A 90 -1.66 15.10 5.55
C GLY A 90 -2.66 14.70 6.63
N LEU A 91 -3.92 14.59 6.25
CA LEU A 91 -5.02 14.19 7.11
C LEU A 91 -5.79 13.05 6.43
N LEU A 92 -6.07 12.01 7.21
CA LEU A 92 -7.17 11.09 6.91
C LEU A 92 -8.40 11.60 7.64
N ILE A 93 -9.45 11.88 6.87
CA ILE A 93 -10.71 12.42 7.37
C ILE A 93 -11.85 11.50 6.98
N LEU A 94 -12.92 11.52 7.78
CA LEU A 94 -14.08 10.67 7.61
C LEU A 94 -15.32 11.55 7.49
N ALA A 95 -15.95 11.51 6.31
CA ALA A 95 -17.15 12.26 5.98
C ALA A 95 -18.34 11.31 5.81
N LYS A 96 -19.54 11.79 6.13
CA LYS A 96 -20.80 11.07 5.96
C LYS A 96 -21.25 11.09 4.50
N ASP A 97 -21.01 12.19 3.81
CA ASP A 97 -21.41 12.39 2.43
C ASP A 97 -20.39 13.25 1.65
N HIS A 98 -20.55 13.27 0.33
CA HIS A 98 -19.66 14.02 -0.56
C HIS A 98 -19.88 15.54 -0.49
N GLU A 99 -21.07 16.00 -0.07
CA GLU A 99 -21.39 17.41 0.04
C GLU A 99 -20.54 18.10 1.13
N GLN A 100 -20.32 17.41 2.26
CA GLN A 100 -19.39 17.86 3.30
C GLN A 100 -17.98 18.13 2.73
N ILE A 101 -17.50 17.26 1.85
CA ILE A 101 -16.19 17.38 1.21
C ILE A 101 -16.15 18.54 0.21
N GLN A 102 -17.19 18.73 -0.60
CA GLN A 102 -17.27 19.85 -1.54
C GLN A 102 -17.30 21.21 -0.83
N ARG A 103 -18.03 21.31 0.28
CA ARG A 103 -18.04 22.50 1.14
C ARG A 103 -16.67 22.75 1.76
N LEU A 104 -16.03 21.71 2.28
CA LEU A 104 -14.66 21.78 2.81
C LEU A 104 -13.69 22.29 1.73
N GLU A 105 -13.72 21.71 0.53
CA GLU A 105 -12.87 22.09 -0.60
C GLU A 105 -13.02 23.58 -0.93
N SER A 106 -14.28 24.03 -1.07
CA SER A 106 -14.60 25.43 -1.37
C SER A 106 -14.03 26.39 -0.33
N ILE A 107 -14.15 26.05 0.96
CA ILE A 107 -13.63 26.89 2.06
C ILE A 107 -12.10 26.88 2.07
N LEU A 108 -11.47 25.71 1.97
CA LEU A 108 -10.00 25.61 1.97
C LEU A 108 -9.35 26.37 0.81
N HIS A 109 -10.00 26.43 -0.36
CA HIS A 109 -9.50 27.18 -1.51
C HIS A 109 -9.58 28.71 -1.35
N THR A 110 -10.37 29.21 -0.41
CA THR A 110 -10.43 30.64 -0.08
C THR A 110 -9.37 31.07 0.93
N MET A 111 -8.69 30.12 1.58
CA MET A 111 -7.63 30.39 2.54
C MET A 111 -6.31 30.71 1.82
N ASP A 112 -5.70 31.84 2.17
CA ASP A 112 -4.42 32.30 1.64
C ASP A 112 -3.21 31.77 2.43
N THR A 113 -3.46 31.16 3.59
CA THR A 113 -2.43 30.61 4.50
C THR A 113 -1.98 29.20 4.11
N ILE A 114 -2.79 28.49 3.33
CA ILE A 114 -2.54 27.13 2.88
C ILE A 114 -2.78 26.99 1.39
N LYS A 115 -2.18 25.95 0.81
CA LYS A 115 -2.48 25.50 -0.54
C LYS A 115 -2.90 24.03 -0.48
N VAL A 116 -4.13 23.73 -0.90
CA VAL A 116 -4.58 22.34 -1.02
C VAL A 116 -3.81 21.66 -2.15
N ILE A 117 -3.16 20.55 -1.83
CA ILE A 117 -2.37 19.74 -2.77
C ILE A 117 -3.19 18.53 -3.24
N LYS A 118 -3.90 17.86 -2.32
CA LYS A 118 -4.76 16.71 -2.62
C LYS A 118 -6.02 16.74 -1.75
N LEU A 119 -7.17 16.49 -2.35
CA LEU A 119 -8.40 16.15 -1.67
C LEU A 119 -9.11 15.06 -2.48
N ARG A 120 -9.00 13.81 -2.03
CA ARG A 120 -9.50 12.63 -2.78
C ARG A 120 -9.55 11.40 -1.91
N GLU A 121 -10.11 10.30 -2.41
CA GLU A 121 -9.98 9.00 -1.76
C GLU A 121 -8.49 8.62 -1.50
N PRO A 122 -8.18 8.10 -0.30
CA PRO A 122 -6.82 7.79 0.12
C PRO A 122 -6.25 6.61 -0.66
N LYS A 123 -5.04 6.76 -1.18
CA LYS A 123 -4.23 5.63 -1.65
C LYS A 123 -3.44 5.06 -0.47
N LEU A 124 -2.95 3.83 -0.62
CA LEU A 124 -2.03 3.18 0.32
C LEU A 124 -0.90 4.11 0.80
N ARG A 125 -0.27 4.83 -0.15
CA ARG A 125 0.83 5.77 0.16
C ARG A 125 0.39 6.94 1.02
N ASP A 126 -0.83 7.41 0.82
CA ASP A 126 -1.38 8.55 1.56
C ASP A 126 -1.60 8.13 3.03
N ARG A 127 -2.19 6.94 3.27
CA ARG A 127 -2.35 6.39 4.62
C ARG A 127 -1.02 6.19 5.34
N LEU A 128 -0.04 5.61 4.65
CA LEU A 128 1.28 5.36 5.22
C LEU A 128 2.04 6.66 5.48
N ALA A 129 1.93 7.65 4.60
CA ALA A 129 2.56 8.95 4.81
C ALA A 129 2.04 9.63 6.07
N VAL A 130 0.72 9.60 6.29
CA VAL A 130 0.10 10.16 7.49
C VAL A 130 0.48 9.37 8.74
N ARG A 131 0.47 8.04 8.68
CA ARG A 131 0.80 7.21 9.85
C ARG A 131 2.25 7.36 10.30
N HIS A 132 3.19 7.49 9.37
CA HIS A 132 4.63 7.50 9.68
C HIS A 132 5.29 8.87 9.54
N GLY A 133 4.54 9.90 9.16
CA GLY A 133 5.03 11.27 9.12
C GLY A 133 5.88 11.65 7.91
N ARG A 134 5.88 10.83 6.84
CA ARG A 134 6.69 11.05 5.63
C ARG A 134 6.29 10.17 4.45
N TYR A 135 6.51 10.65 3.24
CA TYR A 135 6.30 9.84 2.04
C TYR A 135 7.33 8.72 1.87
N ILE A 136 6.85 7.54 1.47
CA ILE A 136 7.72 6.45 0.99
C ILE A 136 8.31 6.87 -0.36
N GLN A 137 9.64 6.83 -0.43
CA GLN A 137 10.42 7.09 -1.64
C GLN A 137 10.25 5.93 -2.64
N ARG A 138 10.02 6.29 -3.90
CA ARG A 138 10.08 5.35 -5.02
C ARG A 138 11.43 5.42 -5.68
N ASP A 139 11.82 4.31 -6.30
CA ASP A 139 12.96 4.36 -7.21
C ASP A 139 12.63 5.27 -8.42
N ALA A 140 13.64 5.97 -8.93
CA ALA A 140 13.48 6.95 -10.00
C ALA A 140 13.06 6.27 -11.31
N ASP A 141 13.52 5.03 -11.51
CA ASP A 141 13.36 4.30 -12.78
C ASP A 141 12.12 3.39 -12.80
N ASP A 142 11.60 2.96 -11.64
CA ASP A 142 10.44 2.08 -11.56
C ASP A 142 9.44 2.48 -10.46
N LYS A 143 8.25 2.92 -10.89
CA LYS A 143 7.13 3.33 -10.02
C LYS A 143 6.57 2.20 -9.15
N LYS A 144 6.89 0.93 -9.44
CA LYS A 144 6.48 -0.25 -8.66
C LYS A 144 7.51 -0.67 -7.62
N THR A 145 8.66 0.01 -7.61
CA THR A 145 9.77 -0.31 -6.75
C THR A 145 9.83 0.69 -5.59
N PHE A 146 9.80 0.15 -4.36
CA PHE A 146 9.86 0.93 -3.13
C PHE A 146 11.17 0.63 -2.41
N ARG A 147 11.82 1.70 -1.91
CA ARG A 147 13.08 1.60 -1.18
C ARG A 147 12.84 1.90 0.30
N PHE A 148 13.37 1.03 1.15
CA PHE A 148 13.34 1.22 2.60
C PHE A 148 14.75 1.14 3.17
N VAL A 149 15.06 1.97 4.16
CA VAL A 149 16.29 1.84 4.97
C VAL A 149 16.01 1.16 6.31
N ARG A 150 17.07 0.75 7.02
CA ARG A 150 16.94 -0.02 8.27
C ARG A 150 16.12 0.69 9.35
N ASP A 151 16.23 2.01 9.41
CA ASP A 151 15.49 2.81 10.39
C ASP A 151 14.00 2.96 10.03
N GLU A 152 13.57 2.37 8.90
CA GLU A 152 12.18 2.36 8.41
C GLU A 152 11.56 0.97 8.46
N LEU A 153 12.14 0.02 9.20
CA LEU A 153 11.60 -1.34 9.32
C LEU A 153 10.14 -1.35 9.80
N GLY A 154 9.74 -0.46 10.72
CA GLY A 154 8.34 -0.34 11.12
C GLY A 154 7.42 0.12 9.99
N LEU A 155 7.87 1.09 9.17
CA LEU A 155 7.14 1.57 7.99
C LEU A 155 7.04 0.49 6.91
N LEU A 156 8.11 -0.29 6.72
CA LEU A 156 8.12 -1.47 5.87
C LEU A 156 7.08 -2.49 6.33
N VAL A 157 7.04 -2.77 7.64
CA VAL A 157 6.11 -3.74 8.23
C VAL A 157 4.66 -3.33 7.97
N ASP A 158 4.33 -2.06 8.24
CA ASP A 158 3.00 -1.51 8.00
C ASP A 158 2.64 -1.48 6.50
N PHE A 159 3.59 -1.13 5.63
CA PHE A 159 3.40 -1.13 4.18
C PHE A 159 3.03 -2.53 3.67
N LEU A 160 3.80 -3.54 4.05
CA LEU A 160 3.57 -4.93 3.66
C LEU A 160 2.25 -5.45 4.26
N ALA A 161 1.95 -5.14 5.52
CA ALA A 161 0.72 -5.57 6.16
C ALA A 161 -0.52 -5.03 5.42
N GLU A 162 -0.51 -3.75 5.05
CA GLU A 162 -1.60 -3.14 4.29
C GLU A 162 -1.66 -3.70 2.85
N LEU A 163 -0.52 -4.04 2.25
CA LEU A 163 -0.45 -4.70 0.94
C LEU A 163 -1.07 -6.11 0.98
N PHE A 164 -0.89 -6.85 2.09
CA PHE A 164 -1.43 -8.19 2.30
C PHE A 164 -2.95 -8.22 2.54
N LYS A 165 -3.53 -7.13 3.05
CA LYS A 165 -4.98 -7.01 3.30
C LYS A 165 -5.78 -6.73 2.03
N GLN A 166 -5.14 -6.17 1.00
CA GLN A 166 -5.78 -5.92 -0.28
C GLN A 166 -6.10 -7.22 -1.01
N GLU A 167 -7.26 -7.25 -1.67
CA GLU A 167 -7.75 -8.41 -2.41
C GLU A 167 -6.90 -8.75 -3.65
N GLY A 168 -7.01 -10.02 -4.08
CA GLY A 168 -6.35 -10.57 -5.26
C GLY A 168 -4.97 -11.15 -5.00
N HIS A 169 -4.52 -12.00 -5.93
CA HIS A 169 -3.20 -12.64 -5.85
C HIS A 169 -2.08 -11.64 -6.19
N LYS A 170 -1.05 -11.60 -5.35
CA LYS A 170 0.06 -10.66 -5.48
C LYS A 170 1.38 -11.38 -5.38
N LEU A 171 2.27 -11.07 -6.32
CA LEU A 171 3.66 -11.48 -6.25
C LEU A 171 4.52 -10.30 -5.81
N ILE A 172 5.20 -10.47 -4.67
CA ILE A 172 6.01 -9.44 -4.04
C ILE A 172 7.44 -9.97 -3.96
N GLY A 173 8.35 -9.32 -4.67
CA GLY A 173 9.78 -9.58 -4.56
C GLY A 173 10.39 -8.69 -3.50
N ILE A 174 11.07 -9.27 -2.51
CA ILE A 174 11.84 -8.52 -1.50
C ILE A 174 13.32 -8.83 -1.68
N ARG A 175 14.11 -7.79 -1.95
CA ARG A 175 15.56 -7.90 -2.13
C ARG A 175 16.28 -6.98 -1.14
N GLY A 176 17.50 -7.37 -0.77
CA GLY A 176 18.34 -6.63 0.16
C GLY A 176 19.51 -7.47 0.65
N MET A 177 20.51 -6.83 1.26
CA MET A 177 21.71 -7.49 1.80
C MET A 177 21.36 -8.65 2.75
N PRO A 178 22.25 -9.62 3.00
CA PRO A 178 22.02 -10.63 4.04
C PRO A 178 21.81 -9.99 5.42
N ARG A 179 20.94 -10.58 6.25
CA ARG A 179 20.71 -10.18 7.67
C ARG A 179 20.17 -8.76 7.91
N VAL A 180 19.55 -8.16 6.90
CA VAL A 180 18.95 -6.83 7.04
C VAL A 180 17.58 -6.84 7.74
N GLY A 181 16.92 -8.00 7.83
CA GLY A 181 15.57 -8.13 8.40
C GLY A 181 14.46 -8.51 7.40
N LYS A 182 14.79 -9.11 6.23
CA LYS A 182 13.80 -9.41 5.17
C LYS A 182 12.71 -10.37 5.67
N THR A 183 13.13 -11.51 6.20
CA THR A 183 12.23 -12.58 6.64
C THR A 183 11.41 -12.12 7.84
N GLU A 184 12.06 -11.46 8.79
CA GLU A 184 11.46 -10.90 10.00
C GLU A 184 10.40 -9.86 9.66
N SER A 185 10.66 -8.99 8.68
CA SER A 185 9.67 -8.00 8.22
C SER A 185 8.45 -8.66 7.60
N ILE A 186 8.63 -9.70 6.76
CA ILE A 186 7.49 -10.43 6.17
C ILE A 186 6.65 -11.11 7.24
N VAL A 187 7.29 -11.76 8.22
CA VAL A 187 6.59 -12.44 9.32
C VAL A 187 5.84 -11.41 10.17
N ALA A 188 6.49 -10.32 10.58
CA ALA A 188 5.86 -9.26 11.36
C ALA A 188 4.65 -8.65 10.62
N SER A 189 4.78 -8.41 9.32
CA SER A 189 3.67 -7.92 8.49
C SER A 189 2.53 -8.91 8.36
N SER A 190 2.82 -10.21 8.27
CA SER A 190 1.80 -11.26 8.22
C SER A 190 0.97 -11.29 9.51
N VAL A 191 1.64 -11.16 10.66
CA VAL A 191 0.99 -11.03 11.98
C VAL A 191 0.14 -9.75 12.03
N CYS A 192 0.70 -8.61 11.64
CA CYS A 192 -0.03 -7.32 11.61
C CYS A 192 -1.24 -7.33 10.67
N ALA A 193 -1.17 -8.11 9.59
CA ALA A 193 -2.27 -8.30 8.65
C ALA A 193 -3.30 -9.35 9.07
N ASN A 194 -3.07 -10.07 10.18
CA ASN A 194 -3.83 -11.24 10.60
C ASN A 194 -3.95 -12.30 9.48
N LYS A 195 -2.83 -12.56 8.79
CA LYS A 195 -2.73 -13.54 7.70
C LYS A 195 -1.88 -14.73 8.17
N ARG A 196 -2.32 -15.95 7.86
CA ARG A 196 -1.50 -17.15 8.07
C ARG A 196 -0.39 -17.17 7.03
N TRP A 197 0.82 -17.54 7.43
CA TRP A 197 1.96 -17.66 6.51
C TRP A 197 2.55 -19.07 6.53
N LEU A 198 3.06 -19.50 5.37
CA LEU A 198 3.71 -20.79 5.18
C LEU A 198 5.10 -20.55 4.57
N PHE A 199 6.12 -21.15 5.16
CA PHE A 199 7.46 -21.16 4.59
C PHE A 199 7.57 -22.27 3.55
N MET A 200 7.92 -21.89 2.32
CA MET A 200 8.29 -22.83 1.27
C MET A 200 9.75 -22.62 0.90
N SER A 201 10.54 -23.68 0.95
CA SER A 201 11.89 -23.64 0.40
C SER A 201 11.84 -23.78 -1.13
N SER A 202 12.84 -23.22 -1.82
CA SER A 202 12.99 -23.36 -3.26
C SER A 202 13.10 -24.82 -3.72
N THR A 203 13.52 -25.72 -2.83
CA THR A 203 13.51 -27.18 -3.04
C THR A 203 12.12 -27.79 -2.92
N LEU A 204 11.31 -27.36 -1.95
CA LEU A 204 9.94 -27.85 -1.77
C LEU A 204 9.05 -27.47 -2.96
N LEU A 205 9.21 -26.27 -3.52
CA LEU A 205 8.50 -25.84 -4.73
C LEU A 205 8.69 -26.79 -5.92
N LYS A 206 9.91 -27.29 -6.16
CA LYS A 206 10.17 -28.25 -7.24
C LYS A 206 9.45 -29.59 -7.04
N GLN A 207 9.15 -29.96 -5.80
CA GLN A 207 8.44 -31.20 -5.44
C GLN A 207 6.92 -30.99 -5.43
N THR A 208 6.43 -29.87 -4.88
CA THR A 208 5.00 -29.53 -4.76
C THR A 208 4.36 -29.14 -6.10
N ILE A 209 5.09 -28.53 -7.04
CA ILE A 209 4.54 -28.25 -8.40
C ILE A 209 4.19 -29.54 -9.15
N ARG A 210 4.82 -30.68 -8.80
CA ARG A 210 4.49 -31.98 -9.41
C ARG A 210 3.30 -32.68 -8.75
N ASN A 211 3.03 -32.43 -7.48
CA ASN A 211 1.99 -33.08 -6.71
C ASN A 211 1.22 -32.00 -5.92
N GLN A 212 0.04 -31.63 -6.44
CA GLN A 212 -0.99 -30.73 -5.88
C GLN A 212 -0.75 -30.22 -4.45
N LEU A 213 -0.83 -28.89 -4.27
CA LEU A 213 -0.86 -28.26 -2.94
C LEU A 213 -1.94 -28.93 -2.08
N ILE A 214 -1.72 -29.04 -0.77
CA ILE A 214 -2.67 -29.68 0.14
C ILE A 214 -3.93 -28.80 0.21
N GLN A 215 -5.13 -29.37 0.30
CA GLN A 215 -6.41 -28.63 0.19
C GLN A 215 -6.51 -27.38 1.09
N ASP A 216 -5.92 -27.42 2.29
CA ASP A 216 -5.90 -26.28 3.24
C ASP A 216 -4.95 -25.13 2.86
N GLU A 217 -4.02 -25.37 1.92
CA GLU A 217 -3.07 -24.36 1.43
C GLU A 217 -3.73 -23.43 0.40
N TYR A 218 -4.81 -23.85 -0.27
CA TYR A 218 -5.53 -23.07 -1.29
C TYR A 218 -6.36 -21.89 -0.73
N ASN A 219 -6.34 -21.65 0.58
CA ASN A 219 -7.06 -20.51 1.15
C ASN A 219 -6.45 -19.19 0.65
N GLU A 220 -7.28 -18.33 0.06
CA GLU A 220 -6.87 -17.01 -0.47
C GLU A 220 -6.30 -16.07 0.62
N ASN A 221 -6.50 -16.39 1.90
CA ASN A 221 -5.91 -15.67 3.03
C ASN A 221 -4.52 -16.14 3.44
N ASN A 222 -3.94 -17.14 2.76
CA ASN A 222 -2.60 -17.64 3.05
C ASN A 222 -1.52 -16.83 2.33
N LEU A 223 -0.44 -16.53 3.06
CA LEU A 223 0.79 -15.95 2.52
C LEU A 223 1.86 -17.02 2.35
N PHE A 224 2.38 -17.15 1.13
CA PHE A 224 3.46 -18.06 0.82
C PHE A 224 4.80 -17.31 0.82
N ILE A 225 5.69 -17.68 1.73
CA ILE A 225 7.02 -17.08 1.86
C ILE A 225 8.04 -18.02 1.22
N ILE A 226 8.65 -17.56 0.14
CA ILE A 226 9.69 -18.31 -0.57
C ILE A 226 11.04 -17.68 -0.23
N ASP A 227 11.78 -18.32 0.68
CA ASP A 227 13.13 -17.86 1.03
C ASP A 227 14.19 -18.50 0.12
N GLY A 228 15.24 -17.74 -0.18
CA GLY A 228 16.36 -18.22 -0.99
C GLY A 228 16.05 -18.43 -2.47
N ILE A 229 15.07 -17.72 -3.05
CA ILE A 229 14.89 -17.69 -4.51
C ILE A 229 16.05 -16.92 -5.15
N VAL A 230 17.11 -17.65 -5.51
CA VAL A 230 18.14 -17.13 -6.39
C VAL A 230 17.51 -17.00 -7.78
N SER A 231 17.59 -15.82 -8.40
CA SER A 231 17.09 -15.61 -9.75
C SER A 231 17.89 -16.47 -10.74
N THR A 232 17.51 -17.74 -10.89
CA THR A 232 18.06 -18.61 -11.93
C THR A 232 17.47 -18.16 -13.26
N ARG A 233 18.18 -17.25 -13.92
CA ARG A 233 18.06 -17.02 -15.36
C ARG A 233 18.68 -18.23 -16.08
N ARG A 234 18.05 -19.39 -15.94
CA ARG A 234 18.28 -20.54 -16.81
C ARG A 234 16.92 -20.87 -17.42
N ALA A 235 16.55 -20.08 -18.41
CA ALA A 235 15.66 -20.55 -19.45
C ALA A 235 16.32 -21.83 -19.99
N ASN A 236 15.62 -22.95 -19.86
CA ASN A 236 15.97 -24.17 -20.58
C ASN A 236 15.72 -23.87 -22.07
N GLU A 237 16.78 -23.60 -22.82
CA GLU A 237 16.83 -24.04 -24.21
C GLU A 237 17.03 -25.55 -24.18
N ARG A 238 15.94 -26.29 -24.33
CA ARG A 238 15.87 -27.62 -24.96
C ARG A 238 14.41 -28.02 -25.14
#